data_AF-A0A1H8KSF2-F1
#
_entry.id   AF-A0A1H8KSF2-F1
#
_cell.length_a   1.000
_cell.length_b   1.000
_cell.length_c   1.000
_cell.angle_alpha   90.00
_cell.angle_beta   90.00
_cell.angle_gamma   90.00
#
_symmetry.space_group_name_H-M   'P 1'
#
loop_
_entity.id
_entity.type
_entity.pdbx_description
1 polymer ?
#
loop_
_entity_poly.entity_id
_entity_poly.type
_entity_poly.pdbx_seq_one_letter_code
_entity_poly.pdbx_strand_id
1 'polypeptide(L)'
;MGAAHQGKIHRGADEDYHAPGDTADKIDTAGLVKVAAILKEATEYLANRIEPLTVTLSSSAPASAESTTPKEKRKTSLGTVPDFSYKGEGVRIDNTLPGSPAQQAGLQQGDILIQLAGQPVSDLASYAAILWSLKAGEKVELRFRRNDEVKVAEVVLVER
;
A
#
# COMPACT_ATOMS: atom_id res chain seq x y z
N MET A 1 1.61 -14.83 -41.84
CA MET A 1 0.68 -14.10 -40.96
C MET A 1 0.91 -14.63 -39.55
N GLY A 2 1.84 -14.04 -38.80
CA GLY A 2 2.30 -14.55 -37.50
C GLY A 2 2.34 -13.41 -36.50
N ALA A 3 1.66 -13.60 -35.38
CA ALA A 3 1.23 -12.57 -34.45
C ALA A 3 2.38 -11.79 -33.79
N ALA A 4 2.15 -10.49 -33.61
CA ALA A 4 2.98 -9.60 -32.82
C ALA A 4 2.96 -10.02 -31.34
N HIS A 5 4.02 -10.68 -30.87
CA HIS A 5 4.25 -10.89 -29.45
C HIS A 5 4.69 -9.55 -28.84
N GLN A 6 3.72 -8.85 -28.25
CA GLN A 6 3.96 -7.68 -27.43
C GLN A 6 4.73 -8.09 -26.17
N GLY A 7 6.03 -7.78 -26.15
CA GLY A 7 6.84 -7.80 -24.92
C GLY A 7 6.28 -6.76 -23.95
N LYS A 8 5.44 -7.21 -23.02
CA LYS A 8 4.98 -6.37 -21.91
C LYS A 8 6.02 -6.41 -20.79
N ILE A 9 6.77 -5.33 -20.68
CA ILE A 9 7.44 -4.99 -19.43
C ILE A 9 6.38 -4.67 -18.38
N HIS A 10 6.37 -5.44 -17.30
CA HIS A 10 5.41 -5.33 -16.20
C HIS A 10 5.57 -3.95 -15.51
N ARG A 11 4.50 -3.16 -15.51
CA ARG A 11 4.42 -1.79 -14.94
C ARG A 11 3.42 -1.68 -13.78
N GLY A 12 3.20 -2.76 -13.03
CA GLY A 12 2.27 -2.75 -11.90
C GLY A 12 1.98 -4.13 -11.32
N ALA A 13 1.13 -4.16 -10.28
CA ALA A 13 0.56 -5.37 -9.70
C ALA A 13 -0.51 -5.93 -10.63
N ASP A 14 -0.08 -6.72 -11.62
CA ASP A 14 -0.94 -7.52 -12.49
C ASP A 14 -0.80 -9.01 -12.13
N GLU A 15 -1.75 -9.85 -12.57
CA GLU A 15 -1.82 -11.28 -12.22
C GLU A 15 -0.60 -12.11 -12.68
N ASP A 16 0.19 -11.62 -13.65
CA ASP A 16 1.38 -12.29 -14.19
C ASP A 16 2.69 -11.85 -13.48
N TYR A 17 2.59 -11.17 -12.33
CA TYR A 17 3.74 -10.73 -11.54
C TYR A 17 4.18 -11.82 -10.55
N HIS A 18 5.45 -12.26 -10.62
CA HIS A 18 5.97 -13.39 -9.82
C HIS A 18 5.19 -14.69 -10.01
N ALA A 19 4.72 -14.95 -11.23
CA ALA A 19 3.99 -16.15 -11.55
C ALA A 19 4.94 -17.34 -11.77
N PRO A 20 4.51 -18.59 -11.49
CA PRO A 20 5.28 -19.79 -11.84
C PRO A 20 5.62 -19.92 -13.34
N GLY A 21 4.97 -19.13 -14.22
CA GLY A 21 5.26 -19.03 -15.65
C GLY A 21 6.31 -17.98 -16.03
N ASP A 22 7.00 -17.39 -15.05
CA ASP A 22 8.13 -16.49 -15.30
C ASP A 22 9.27 -17.23 -16.00
N THR A 23 9.61 -16.75 -17.18
CA THR A 23 10.56 -17.38 -18.09
C THR A 23 11.46 -16.32 -18.72
N ALA A 24 12.69 -16.70 -19.07
CA ALA A 24 13.71 -15.74 -19.50
C ALA A 24 13.34 -14.99 -20.79
N ASP A 25 12.50 -15.58 -21.64
CA ASP A 25 11.97 -14.98 -22.87
C ASP A 25 11.00 -13.82 -22.62
N LYS A 26 10.41 -13.71 -21.42
CA LYS A 26 9.59 -12.55 -21.03
C LYS A 26 10.41 -11.28 -20.72
N ILE A 27 11.74 -11.37 -20.69
CA ILE A 27 12.63 -10.24 -20.38
C ILE A 27 12.81 -9.35 -21.61
N ASP A 28 12.42 -8.08 -21.51
CA ASP A 28 12.71 -7.06 -22.50
C ASP A 28 14.19 -6.62 -22.41
N THR A 29 15.06 -7.37 -23.07
CA THR A 29 16.50 -7.07 -23.13
C THR A 29 16.79 -5.72 -23.78
N ALA A 30 16.01 -5.31 -24.79
CA ALA A 30 16.18 -4.03 -25.46
C ALA A 30 15.80 -2.85 -24.53
N GLY A 31 14.75 -3.01 -23.75
CA GLY A 31 14.36 -2.09 -22.67
C GLY A 31 15.43 -1.99 -21.60
N LEU A 32 15.99 -3.11 -21.14
CA LEU A 32 17.06 -3.14 -20.14
C LEU A 32 18.32 -2.39 -20.61
N VAL A 33 18.70 -2.51 -21.88
CA VAL A 33 19.83 -1.74 -22.44
C VAL A 33 19.57 -0.23 -22.36
N LYS A 34 18.34 0.22 -22.66
CA LYS A 34 17.98 1.64 -22.56
C LYS A 34 18.03 2.15 -21.13
N VAL A 35 17.51 1.37 -20.17
CA VAL A 35 17.57 1.71 -18.74
C VAL A 35 19.02 1.78 -18.27
N ALA A 36 19.85 0.80 -18.63
CA ALA A 36 21.26 0.77 -18.27
C ALA A 36 22.04 1.96 -18.86
N ALA A 37 21.72 2.36 -20.09
CA ALA A 37 22.34 3.54 -20.73
C ALA A 37 22.02 4.84 -19.97
N ILE A 38 20.74 5.05 -19.62
CA ILE A 38 20.32 6.24 -18.84
C ILE A 38 20.98 6.22 -17.46
N LEU A 39 21.02 5.06 -16.79
CA LEU A 39 21.65 4.94 -15.48
C LEU A 39 23.15 5.26 -15.55
N LYS A 40 23.85 4.76 -16.56
CA LYS A 40 25.27 5.06 -16.78
C LYS A 40 25.48 6.57 -16.93
N GLU A 41 24.71 7.22 -17.81
CA GLU A 41 24.84 8.65 -18.08
C GLU A 41 24.52 9.50 -16.85
N ALA A 42 23.45 9.17 -16.12
CA ALA A 42 23.11 9.83 -14.86
C ALA A 42 24.20 9.66 -13.80
N THR A 43 24.80 8.46 -13.70
CA THR A 43 25.87 8.18 -12.73
C THR A 43 27.14 8.95 -13.09
N GLU A 44 27.54 8.97 -14.36
CA GLU A 44 28.70 9.72 -14.85
C GLU A 44 28.51 11.24 -14.68
N TYR A 45 27.31 11.74 -14.93
CA TYR A 45 26.95 13.13 -14.69
C TYR A 45 27.11 13.51 -13.20
N LEU A 46 26.59 12.67 -12.29
CA LEU A 46 26.69 12.91 -10.85
C LEU A 46 28.13 12.77 -10.32
N ALA A 47 28.87 11.77 -10.80
CA ALA A 47 30.23 11.49 -10.35
C ALA A 47 31.24 12.58 -10.75
N ASN A 48 31.04 13.21 -11.91
CA ASN A 48 31.91 14.27 -12.42
C ASN A 48 31.42 15.68 -12.05
N ARG A 49 30.37 15.79 -11.24
CA ARG A 49 29.83 17.07 -10.82
C ARG A 49 30.71 17.69 -9.73
N ILE A 50 31.23 18.88 -10.00
CA ILE A 50 32.05 19.64 -9.04
C ILE A 50 31.19 20.26 -7.93
N GLU A 51 30.00 20.75 -8.30
CA GLU A 51 29.06 21.35 -7.36
C GLU A 51 28.15 20.29 -6.73
N PRO A 52 27.88 20.34 -5.42
CA PRO A 52 26.96 19.41 -4.79
C PRO A 52 25.52 19.56 -5.31
N LEU A 53 24.72 18.50 -5.16
CA LEU A 53 23.28 18.56 -5.43
C LEU A 53 22.59 19.51 -4.45
N THR A 54 21.77 20.42 -4.98
CA THR A 54 20.92 21.31 -4.17
C THR A 54 19.56 20.67 -3.96
N VAL A 55 19.14 20.56 -2.71
CA VAL A 55 17.80 20.06 -2.36
C VAL A 55 16.81 21.20 -2.50
N THR A 56 15.97 21.18 -3.54
CA THR A 56 14.89 22.15 -3.77
C THR A 56 13.55 21.68 -3.22
N LEU A 57 13.56 20.75 -2.26
CA LEU A 57 12.36 20.43 -1.50
C LEU A 57 11.92 21.73 -0.83
N SER A 58 10.81 22.32 -1.28
CA SER A 58 10.10 23.37 -0.56
C SER A 58 9.64 22.76 0.77
N SER A 59 10.53 22.84 1.74
CA SER A 59 10.30 22.51 3.13
C SER A 59 9.21 23.44 3.65
N SER A 60 7.97 22.98 3.63
CA SER A 60 7.00 23.36 4.65
C SER A 60 7.15 22.42 5.84
N ALA A 61 8.36 22.35 6.41
CA ALA A 61 8.67 21.88 7.77
C ALA A 61 10.19 21.93 7.95
N PRO A 62 10.72 22.67 8.94
CA PRO A 62 12.16 22.80 9.12
C PRO A 62 12.77 21.41 9.31
N ALA A 63 14.00 21.26 8.83
CA ALA A 63 14.87 20.16 9.16
C ALA A 63 15.05 20.11 10.69
N SER A 64 14.18 19.38 11.37
CA SER A 64 14.48 18.89 12.70
C SER A 64 15.52 17.80 12.54
N ALA A 65 16.70 18.11 13.07
CA ALA A 65 17.69 17.15 13.54
C ALA A 65 17.01 15.89 14.08
N GLU A 66 17.59 14.74 13.76
CA GLU A 66 17.36 13.46 14.44
C GLU A 66 15.95 13.26 15.01
N SER A 67 15.04 12.80 14.15
CA SER A 67 14.00 11.91 14.66
C SER A 67 14.63 10.53 14.91
N THR A 68 15.45 10.46 15.95
CA THR A 68 15.69 9.25 16.76
C THR A 68 14.45 8.89 17.57
N THR A 69 13.25 9.31 17.14
CA THR A 69 12.03 8.64 17.56
C THR A 69 12.14 7.21 17.02
N PRO A 70 12.15 6.18 17.89
CA PRO A 70 11.98 4.81 17.42
C PRO A 70 10.78 4.82 16.48
N LYS A 71 10.87 4.14 15.32
CA LYS A 71 9.68 3.70 14.56
C LYS A 71 8.71 3.16 15.60
N GLU A 72 7.73 3.97 16.01
CA GLU A 72 6.84 3.58 17.08
C GLU A 72 6.14 2.35 16.51
N LYS A 73 6.40 1.18 17.10
CA LYS A 73 5.86 -0.09 16.63
C LYS A 73 4.39 0.16 16.33
N ARG A 74 3.91 -0.24 15.14
CA ARG A 74 2.48 -0.18 14.80
C ARG A 74 1.71 -0.82 15.95
N LYS A 75 1.11 0.01 16.80
CA LYS A 75 0.60 -0.42 18.11
C LYS A 75 -0.60 -1.34 17.98
N THR A 76 -1.27 -1.33 16.83
CA THR A 76 -2.52 -2.04 16.59
C THR A 76 -2.63 -2.52 15.15
N SER A 77 -3.29 -3.66 14.96
CA SER A 77 -3.69 -4.15 13.65
C SER A 77 -5.07 -4.77 13.69
N LEU A 78 -5.87 -4.46 12.68
CA LEU A 78 -7.18 -5.09 12.47
C LEU A 78 -7.05 -6.47 11.78
N GLY A 79 -5.98 -6.69 11.01
CA GLY A 79 -5.74 -7.91 10.24
C GLY A 79 -6.51 -7.98 8.91
N THR A 80 -6.82 -6.83 8.32
CA THR A 80 -7.37 -6.73 6.96
C THR A 80 -6.27 -6.61 5.90
N VAL A 81 -6.52 -7.17 4.72
CA VAL A 81 -5.77 -6.92 3.49
C VAL A 81 -6.63 -6.02 2.60
N PRO A 82 -6.22 -4.76 2.37
CA PRO A 82 -6.95 -3.88 1.47
C PRO A 82 -6.79 -4.29 0.00
N ASP A 83 -7.83 -4.04 -0.77
CA ASP A 83 -7.75 -4.04 -2.22
C ASP A 83 -7.25 -2.69 -2.74
N PHE A 84 -5.98 -2.65 -3.14
CA PHE A 84 -5.33 -1.43 -3.65
C PHE A 84 -5.79 -1.01 -5.04
N SER A 85 -6.57 -1.84 -5.75
CA SER A 85 -7.14 -1.51 -7.06
C SER A 85 -8.46 -0.75 -6.96
N TYR A 86 -9.12 -0.77 -5.80
CA TYR A 86 -10.39 -0.09 -5.56
C TYR A 86 -10.22 1.43 -5.53
N LYS A 87 -11.05 2.13 -6.31
CA LYS A 87 -11.02 3.61 -6.46
C LYS A 87 -12.22 4.34 -5.89
N GLY A 88 -13.17 3.62 -5.27
CA GLY A 88 -14.34 4.24 -4.68
C GLY A 88 -14.06 4.79 -3.27
N GLU A 89 -15.08 5.39 -2.67
CA GLU A 89 -15.01 5.85 -1.28
C GLU A 89 -14.92 4.65 -0.32
N GLY A 90 -14.09 4.80 0.71
CA GLY A 90 -13.82 3.79 1.72
C GLY A 90 -12.65 2.88 1.37
N VAL A 91 -12.47 1.83 2.18
CA VAL A 91 -11.43 0.81 1.96
C VAL A 91 -12.10 -0.52 1.66
N ARG A 92 -11.98 -0.99 0.42
CA ARG A 92 -12.43 -2.33 0.04
C ARG A 92 -11.49 -3.38 0.61
N ILE A 93 -12.06 -4.38 1.27
CA ILE A 93 -11.34 -5.51 1.86
C ILE A 93 -11.18 -6.57 0.79
N ASP A 94 -9.92 -6.88 0.45
CA ASP A 94 -9.60 -8.01 -0.42
C ASP A 94 -9.63 -9.32 0.36
N ASN A 95 -9.08 -9.32 1.58
CA ASN A 95 -9.07 -10.49 2.44
C ASN A 95 -8.96 -10.13 3.93
N THR A 96 -9.29 -11.07 4.81
CA THR A 96 -9.01 -11.01 6.24
C THR A 96 -8.03 -12.11 6.65
N LEU A 97 -7.10 -11.78 7.55
CA LEU A 97 -6.12 -12.76 8.02
C LEU A 97 -6.80 -13.79 8.94
N PRO A 98 -6.48 -15.09 8.83
CA PRO A 98 -7.02 -16.12 9.72
C PRO A 98 -6.74 -15.80 11.20
N GLY A 99 -7.77 -15.92 12.05
CA GLY A 99 -7.70 -15.62 13.48
C GLY A 99 -7.58 -14.13 13.82
N SER A 100 -7.65 -13.23 12.83
CA SER A 100 -7.57 -11.79 13.07
C SER A 100 -8.86 -11.21 13.67
N PRO A 101 -8.77 -10.04 14.32
CA PRO A 101 -9.96 -9.33 14.78
C PRO A 101 -10.94 -9.00 13.65
N ALA A 102 -10.46 -8.65 12.45
CA ALA A 102 -11.30 -8.44 11.28
C ALA A 102 -12.16 -9.66 10.96
N GLN A 103 -11.53 -10.85 10.94
CA GLN A 103 -12.23 -12.10 10.65
C GLN A 103 -13.23 -12.44 11.77
N GLN A 104 -12.85 -12.25 13.03
CA GLN A 104 -13.72 -12.47 14.19
C GLN A 104 -14.92 -11.53 14.21
N ALA A 105 -14.76 -10.29 13.72
CA ALA A 105 -15.82 -9.31 13.54
C ALA A 105 -16.71 -9.61 12.31
N GLY A 106 -16.41 -10.66 11.55
CA GLY A 106 -17.21 -11.10 10.40
C GLY A 106 -16.98 -10.30 9.12
N LEU A 107 -15.89 -9.53 9.03
CA LEU A 107 -15.48 -8.90 7.78
C LEU A 107 -15.08 -9.96 6.74
N GLN A 108 -15.47 -9.73 5.50
CA GLN A 108 -15.33 -10.64 4.37
C GLN A 108 -14.72 -9.89 3.18
N GLN A 109 -14.21 -10.68 2.23
CA GLN A 109 -13.81 -10.18 0.92
C GLN A 109 -14.97 -9.43 0.26
N GLY A 110 -14.67 -8.27 -0.32
CA GLY A 110 -15.64 -7.40 -1.00
C GLY A 110 -16.33 -6.38 -0.09
N ASP A 111 -16.17 -6.47 1.23
CA ASP A 111 -16.68 -5.45 2.15
C ASP A 111 -15.97 -4.12 1.91
N ILE A 112 -16.71 -3.01 2.02
CA ILE A 112 -16.14 -1.67 1.93
C ILE A 112 -16.24 -1.02 3.30
N LEU A 113 -15.12 -0.86 3.99
CA LEU A 113 -15.05 -0.16 5.27
C LEU A 113 -15.26 1.34 5.05
N ILE A 114 -16.24 1.91 5.73
CA ILE A 114 -16.63 3.32 5.60
C ILE A 114 -16.50 4.10 6.93
N GLN A 115 -16.39 3.40 8.06
CA GLN A 115 -16.19 4.03 9.36
C GLN A 115 -15.46 3.08 10.32
N LEU A 116 -14.59 3.63 11.14
CA LEU A 116 -13.89 2.92 12.22
C LEU A 116 -13.81 3.81 13.46
N ALA A 117 -14.16 3.27 14.62
CA ALA A 117 -14.10 3.98 15.91
C ALA A 117 -14.82 5.34 15.91
N GLY A 118 -15.98 5.44 15.23
CA GLY A 118 -16.70 6.71 15.10
C GLY A 118 -16.16 7.66 14.03
N GLN A 119 -15.00 7.36 13.42
CA GLN A 119 -14.32 8.21 12.45
C GLN A 119 -14.56 7.70 11.01
N PRO A 120 -14.86 8.60 10.06
CA PRO A 120 -15.10 8.22 8.67
C PRO A 120 -13.83 7.70 8.01
N VAL A 121 -13.97 6.60 7.27
CA VAL A 121 -12.91 6.00 6.46
C VAL A 121 -13.23 6.32 5.01
N SER A 122 -12.55 7.30 4.43
CA SER A 122 -12.73 7.70 3.03
C SER A 122 -11.74 7.02 2.09
N ASP A 123 -10.59 6.62 2.60
CA ASP A 123 -9.46 6.07 1.85
C ASP A 123 -8.48 5.29 2.75
N LEU A 124 -7.42 4.76 2.16
CA LEU A 124 -6.36 4.04 2.89
C LEU A 124 -5.60 4.92 3.89
N ALA A 125 -5.44 6.21 3.59
CA ALA A 125 -4.70 7.14 4.45
C ALA A 125 -5.46 7.43 5.75
N SER A 126 -6.75 7.76 5.65
CA SER A 126 -7.65 7.93 6.78
C SER A 126 -7.76 6.64 7.60
N TYR A 127 -7.94 5.49 6.96
CA TYR A 127 -7.95 4.20 7.66
C TYR A 127 -6.68 3.96 8.48
N ALA A 128 -5.50 4.19 7.89
CA ALA A 128 -4.22 4.04 8.59
C ALA A 128 -4.06 5.03 9.75
N ALA A 129 -4.46 6.29 9.55
CA ALA A 129 -4.41 7.33 10.57
C ALA A 129 -5.31 7.01 11.77
N ILE A 130 -6.53 6.53 11.51
CA ILE A 130 -7.46 6.09 12.55
C ILE A 130 -6.84 4.94 13.35
N LEU A 131 -6.32 3.90 12.70
CA LEU A 131 -5.68 2.78 13.38
C LEU A 131 -4.50 3.22 14.26
N TRP A 132 -3.68 4.17 13.81
CA TRP A 132 -2.58 4.71 14.60
C TRP A 132 -3.01 5.48 15.86
N SER A 133 -4.22 6.04 15.86
CA SER A 133 -4.77 6.72 17.04
C SER A 133 -5.33 5.76 18.11
N LEU A 134 -5.62 4.51 17.74
CA LEU A 134 -6.29 3.53 18.59
C LEU A 134 -5.29 2.67 19.38
N LYS A 135 -5.73 2.15 20.53
CA LYS A 135 -4.90 1.30 21.41
C LYS A 135 -5.25 -0.18 21.27
N ALA A 136 -4.26 -1.04 21.50
CA ALA A 136 -4.50 -2.48 21.55
C ALA A 136 -5.39 -2.83 22.75
N GLY A 137 -6.26 -3.82 22.58
CA GLY A 137 -7.29 -4.21 23.55
C GLY A 137 -8.53 -3.31 23.55
N GLU A 138 -8.53 -2.23 22.77
CA GLU A 138 -9.69 -1.36 22.65
C GLU A 138 -10.78 -2.02 21.80
N LYS A 139 -12.02 -1.91 22.29
CA LYS A 139 -13.23 -2.31 21.57
C LYS A 139 -13.71 -1.14 20.73
N VAL A 140 -13.74 -1.33 19.43
CA VAL A 140 -14.14 -0.27 18.49
C VAL A 140 -15.25 -0.76 17.56
N GLU A 141 -16.19 0.14 17.27
CA GLU A 141 -17.22 -0.08 16.27
C GLU A 141 -16.63 0.13 14.87
N LEU A 142 -16.96 -0.78 13.95
CA LEU A 142 -16.68 -0.62 12.53
C LEU A 142 -17.98 -0.66 11.73
N ARG A 143 -18.05 0.17 10.69
CA ARG A 143 -19.16 0.17 9.73
C ARG A 143 -18.62 -0.12 8.35
N PHE A 144 -19.26 -1.07 7.69
CA PHE A 144 -18.88 -1.50 6.35
C PHE A 144 -20.12 -1.73 5.50
N ARG A 145 -19.96 -1.58 4.19
CA ARG A 145 -20.99 -1.85 3.21
C ARG A 145 -20.77 -3.22 2.59
N ARG A 146 -21.81 -4.04 2.57
CA ARG A 146 -21.86 -5.37 1.92
C ARG A 146 -23.14 -5.47 1.12
N ASN A 147 -23.04 -5.68 -0.20
CA ASN A 147 -24.20 -5.74 -1.11
C ASN A 147 -25.12 -4.51 -0.97
N ASP A 148 -24.52 -3.31 -0.93
CA ASP A 148 -25.19 -2.01 -0.73
C ASP A 148 -25.88 -1.79 0.62
N GLU A 149 -25.84 -2.75 1.54
CA GLU A 149 -26.31 -2.57 2.91
C GLU A 149 -25.15 -2.17 3.84
N VAL A 150 -25.39 -1.19 4.71
CA VAL A 150 -24.45 -0.82 5.77
C VAL A 150 -24.67 -1.75 6.97
N LYS A 151 -23.59 -2.41 7.38
CA LYS A 151 -23.54 -3.28 8.54
C LYS A 151 -22.58 -2.71 9.57
N VAL A 152 -22.86 -3.04 10.83
CA VAL A 152 -22.08 -2.61 11.99
C VAL A 152 -21.55 -3.85 12.69
N ALA A 153 -20.28 -3.83 13.07
CA ALA A 153 -19.69 -4.86 13.91
C ALA A 153 -18.79 -4.22 14.97
N GLU A 154 -18.55 -4.97 16.04
CA GLU A 154 -17.62 -4.59 17.10
C GLU A 154 -16.35 -5.44 16.96
N VAL A 155 -15.18 -4.83 17.13
CA VAL A 155 -13.90 -5.52 17.02
C VAL A 155 -12.99 -5.13 18.19
N VAL A 156 -12.18 -6.09 18.65
CA VAL A 156 -11.14 -5.86 19.65
C VAL A 156 -9.80 -5.78 18.93
N LEU A 157 -9.15 -4.62 18.96
CA LEU A 157 -7.86 -4.46 18.30
C LEU A 157 -6.77 -5.26 19.00
N VAL A 158 -5.90 -5.92 18.23
CA VAL A 158 -4.73 -6.64 18.76
C VAL A 158 -3.46 -5.89 18.40
N GLU A 159 -2.44 -5.99 19.27
CA GLU A 159 -1.10 -5.54 18.95
C GLU A 159 -0.47 -6.46 17.89
N ARG A 160 0.44 -5.91 17.08
CA ARG A 160 1.12 -6.66 16.01
C ARG A 160 2.57 -6.95 16.34
#